data_AF-A0A4Q6AP31-F1
#
_entry.id   AF-A0A4Q6AP31-F1
#
_cell.length_a   1.000
_cell.length_b   1.000
_cell.length_c   1.000
_cell.angle_alpha   90.00
_cell.angle_beta   90.00
_cell.angle_gamma   90.00
#
_symmetry.space_group_name_H-M   'P 1'
#
loop_
_entity.id
_entity.type
_entity.pdbx_description
1 polymer ?
#
loop_
_entity_poly.entity_id
_entity_poly.type
_entity_poly.pdbx_seq_one_letter_code
_entity_poly.pdbx_strand_id
1 'polypeptide(L)'
;MANPKAPSSQDDFGKPESAFLICSYWLAQAWSACGRKTEGLRVLEQLRECANPLGLLPEHWDNINRRHLGNFPQTYSHVGLINAAFASSPTWIEVL
;
A
#
# COMPACT_ATOMS: atom_id res chain seq x y z
N MET A 1 -47.35 1.44 2.99
CA MET A 1 -46.47 0.26 3.19
C MET A 1 -45.05 0.69 2.86
N ALA A 2 -44.15 0.67 3.84
CA ALA A 2 -42.75 1.01 3.64
C ALA A 2 -42.03 -0.13 2.89
N ASN A 3 -41.31 0.21 1.83
CA ASN A 3 -40.47 -0.70 1.07
C ASN A 3 -39.27 -1.12 1.96
N PRO A 4 -39.03 -2.41 2.23
CA PRO A 4 -37.90 -2.84 3.04
C PRO A 4 -36.59 -2.42 2.37
N LYS A 5 -35.78 -1.64 3.08
CA LYS A 5 -34.44 -1.20 2.64
C LYS A 5 -33.63 -2.42 2.19
N ALA A 6 -33.18 -2.39 0.94
CA ALA A 6 -32.16 -3.30 0.41
C ALA A 6 -30.94 -3.30 1.35
N PRO A 7 -30.23 -4.44 1.48
CA PRO A 7 -29.04 -4.53 2.32
C PRO A 7 -28.01 -3.47 1.87
N SER A 8 -27.41 -2.81 2.85
CA SER A 8 -26.55 -1.64 2.66
C SER A 8 -25.41 -1.87 1.66
N SER A 9 -25.52 -1.16 0.54
CA SER A 9 -24.47 -0.67 -0.37
C SER A 9 -23.32 -1.64 -0.66
N GLN A 10 -23.52 -2.49 -1.65
CA GLN A 10 -22.42 -2.87 -2.53
C GLN A 10 -21.89 -1.57 -3.15
N ASP A 11 -20.60 -1.27 -3.04
CA ASP A 11 -20.06 -0.09 -3.73
C ASP A 11 -20.21 -0.27 -5.26
N ASP A 12 -20.40 0.85 -5.97
CA ASP A 12 -20.61 0.83 -7.43
C ASP A 12 -19.31 0.50 -8.21
N PHE A 13 -18.20 0.30 -7.51
CA PHE A 13 -16.88 0.02 -8.08
C PHE A 13 -16.57 -1.49 -8.14
N GLY A 14 -17.39 -2.32 -7.50
CA GLY A 14 -17.17 -3.76 -7.44
C GLY A 14 -15.95 -4.12 -6.60
N LYS A 15 -15.51 -5.38 -6.70
CA LYS A 15 -14.35 -5.84 -5.94
C LYS A 15 -13.07 -5.29 -6.60
N PRO A 16 -12.22 -4.53 -5.88
CA PRO A 16 -10.98 -4.02 -6.45
C PRO A 16 -10.06 -5.18 -6.86
N GLU A 17 -9.66 -5.20 -8.13
CA GLU A 17 -8.79 -6.23 -8.70
C GLU A 17 -7.30 -5.89 -8.57
N SER A 18 -6.98 -4.61 -8.40
CA SER A 18 -5.62 -4.12 -8.21
C SER A 18 -5.53 -3.12 -7.06
N ALA A 19 -4.35 -3.03 -6.46
CA ALA A 19 -4.05 -2.07 -5.42
C ALA A 19 -3.29 -0.88 -6.01
N PHE A 20 -3.76 0.34 -5.75
CA PHE A 20 -3.00 1.55 -6.03
C PHE A 20 -1.84 1.66 -5.04
N LEU A 21 -0.62 1.47 -5.52
CA LEU A 21 0.48 1.01 -4.67
C LEU A 21 0.89 2.03 -3.59
N ILE A 22 0.78 3.31 -3.90
CA ILE A 22 1.04 4.39 -2.94
C ILE A 22 0.13 4.33 -1.71
N CYS A 23 -1.14 3.92 -1.86
CA CYS A 23 -2.06 3.79 -0.72
C CYS A 23 -1.59 2.72 0.27
N SER A 24 -0.96 1.65 -0.21
CA SER A 24 -0.37 0.63 0.66
C SER A 24 0.82 1.17 1.44
N TYR A 25 1.63 2.05 0.84
CA TYR A 25 2.70 2.73 1.57
C TYR A 25 2.18 3.78 2.56
N TRP A 26 1.08 4.46 2.25
CA TRP A 26 0.40 5.32 3.23
C TRP A 26 -0.13 4.53 4.41
N LEU A 27 -0.63 3.31 4.21
CA LEU A 27 -1.02 2.42 5.30
C LEU A 27 0.18 2.07 6.21
N ALA A 28 1.34 1.77 5.63
CA ALA A 28 2.56 1.55 6.41
C ALA A 28 2.95 2.79 7.24
N GLN A 29 2.89 3.99 6.64
CA GLN A 29 3.13 5.26 7.35
C GLN A 29 2.13 5.48 8.49
N ALA A 30 0.84 5.21 8.25
CA ALA A 30 -0.20 5.36 9.25
C ALA A 30 0.02 4.42 10.44
N TRP A 31 0.44 3.17 10.19
CA TRP A 31 0.80 2.25 11.27
C TRP A 31 1.94 2.80 12.12
N SER A 32 3.02 3.25 11.48
CA SER A 32 4.18 3.80 12.18
C SER A 32 3.84 5.08 12.95
N ALA A 33 3.00 5.97 12.38
CA ALA A 33 2.51 7.18 13.05
C ALA A 33 1.66 6.87 14.30
N CYS A 34 0.94 5.75 14.30
CA CYS A 34 0.18 5.26 15.45
C CYS A 34 1.03 4.51 16.49
N GLY A 35 2.37 4.55 16.39
CA GLY A 35 3.28 3.81 17.27
C GLY A 35 3.36 2.31 16.99
N ARG A 36 2.70 1.83 15.92
CA ARG A 36 2.62 0.42 15.52
C ARG A 36 3.66 0.12 14.43
N LYS A 37 4.94 0.38 14.73
CA LYS A 37 6.05 0.24 13.77
C LYS A 37 6.17 -1.17 13.21
N THR A 38 5.95 -2.21 14.02
CA THR A 38 6.02 -3.62 13.57
C THR A 38 5.03 -3.90 12.44
N GLU A 39 3.82 -3.38 12.53
CA GLU A 39 2.79 -3.53 11.51
C GLU A 39 3.11 -2.73 10.25
N GLY A 40 3.67 -1.52 10.40
CA GLY A 40 4.20 -0.74 9.28
C GLY A 40 5.29 -1.48 8.53
N LEU A 41 6.25 -2.07 9.25
CA LEU A 41 7.32 -2.89 8.67
C LEU A 41 6.77 -4.15 7.98
N ARG A 42 5.76 -4.79 8.55
CA ARG A 42 5.12 -5.96 7.92
C ARG A 42 4.49 -5.58 6.57
N VAL A 43 3.85 -4.42 6.47
CA VAL A 43 3.31 -3.92 5.20
C VAL A 43 4.45 -3.66 4.21
N LEU A 44 5.54 -3.01 4.64
CA LEU A 44 6.70 -2.78 3.78
C LEU A 44 7.28 -4.07 3.23
N GLU A 45 7.45 -5.10 4.05
CA GLU A 45 7.97 -6.40 3.62
C GLU A 45 7.07 -7.05 2.57
N GLN A 46 5.74 -7.00 2.75
CA GLN A 46 4.79 -7.50 1.76
C GLN A 46 4.89 -6.75 0.42
N LEU A 47 5.11 -5.44 0.45
CA LEU A 47 5.19 -4.62 -0.76
C LEU A 47 6.51 -4.80 -1.53
N ARG A 48 7.52 -5.46 -0.97
CA ARG A 48 8.77 -5.76 -1.69
C ARG A 48 8.53 -6.62 -2.94
N GLU A 49 7.54 -7.49 -2.90
CA GLU A 49 7.17 -8.35 -4.02
C GLU A 49 6.59 -7.57 -5.22
N CYS A 50 6.17 -6.32 -5.00
CA CYS A 50 5.62 -5.45 -6.04
C CYS A 50 6.72 -4.73 -6.85
N ALA A 51 7.98 -4.83 -6.44
CA ALA A 51 9.10 -4.28 -7.20
C ALA A 51 9.57 -5.28 -8.25
N ASN A 52 9.95 -4.78 -9.42
CA ASN A 52 10.62 -5.62 -10.41
C ASN A 52 12.07 -5.96 -9.96
N PRO A 53 12.82 -6.79 -10.70
CA PRO A 53 14.21 -7.12 -10.36
C PRO A 53 15.18 -5.94 -10.28
N LEU A 54 14.82 -4.77 -10.86
CA LEU A 54 15.60 -3.53 -10.78
C LEU A 54 15.17 -2.66 -9.58
N GLY A 55 14.22 -3.10 -8.76
CA GLY A 55 13.67 -2.32 -7.64
C GLY A 55 12.62 -1.28 -8.04
N LEU A 56 12.14 -1.29 -9.29
CA LEU A 56 11.21 -0.30 -9.81
C LEU A 56 9.76 -0.71 -9.55
N LEU A 57 8.96 0.25 -9.09
CA LEU A 57 7.56 0.07 -8.70
C LEU A 57 6.57 0.57 -9.76
N PRO A 58 5.45 -0.15 -9.96
CA PRO A 58 4.35 0.30 -10.81
C PRO A 58 3.40 1.23 -10.08
N GLU A 59 2.45 1.77 -10.83
CA GLU A 59 1.31 2.49 -10.31
C GLU A 59 0.35 1.59 -9.53
N HIS A 60 -0.04 0.47 -10.16
CA HIS A 60 -0.97 -0.49 -9.61
C HIS A 60 -0.32 -1.88 -9.53
N TRP A 61 -0.72 -2.65 -8.51
CA TRP A 61 -0.35 -4.06 -8.37
C TRP A 61 -1.58 -4.96 -8.47
N ASP A 62 -1.57 -5.88 -9.42
CA ASP A 62 -2.61 -6.89 -9.62
C ASP A 62 -2.36 -8.07 -8.67
N ASN A 63 -3.21 -8.23 -7.65
CA ASN A 63 -3.05 -9.28 -6.64
C ASN A 63 -3.40 -10.67 -7.17
N ILE A 64 -4.21 -10.77 -8.22
CA ILE A 64 -4.68 -12.04 -8.78
C ILE A 64 -3.63 -12.59 -9.74
N ASN A 65 -3.22 -11.78 -10.71
CA ASN A 65 -2.28 -12.19 -11.75
C ASN A 65 -0.81 -11.89 -11.39
N ARG A 66 -0.56 -11.25 -10.24
CA ARG A 66 0.77 -10.93 -9.71
C ARG A 66 1.62 -10.14 -10.72
N ARG A 67 1.05 -9.06 -11.24
CA ARG A 67 1.66 -8.23 -12.29
C ARG A 67 1.52 -6.73 -12.05
N HIS A 68 2.41 -5.98 -12.70
CA HIS A 68 2.38 -4.52 -12.74
C HIS A 68 1.23 -4.05 -13.64
N LEU A 69 0.53 -3.00 -13.23
CA LEU A 69 -0.50 -2.32 -14.01
C LEU A 69 -0.30 -0.80 -13.93
N GLY A 70 -0.86 -0.09 -14.91
CA GLY A 70 -0.77 1.35 -15.01
C GLY A 70 0.63 1.85 -15.38
N ASN A 71 0.93 3.08 -14.99
CA ASN A 71 2.20 3.73 -15.31
C ASN A 71 3.41 3.01 -14.68
N PHE A 72 4.53 2.98 -15.41
CA PHE A 72 5.76 2.31 -14.98
C PHE A 72 7.01 2.96 -15.62
N PRO A 73 8.08 3.25 -14.84
CA PRO A 73 8.12 3.24 -13.37
C PRO A 73 7.31 4.40 -12.80
N GLN A 74 6.62 4.19 -11.69
CA GLN A 74 5.72 5.20 -11.15
C GLN A 74 6.33 6.03 -10.02
N THR A 75 6.58 7.32 -10.27
CA THR A 75 7.27 8.21 -9.33
C THR A 75 6.63 8.23 -7.94
N TYR A 76 5.32 8.40 -7.85
CA TYR A 76 4.66 8.52 -6.55
C TYR A 76 4.64 7.21 -5.75
N SER A 77 4.69 6.04 -6.41
CA SER A 77 4.85 4.77 -5.72
C SER A 77 6.23 4.69 -5.03
N HIS A 78 7.27 5.19 -5.71
CA HIS A 78 8.61 5.28 -5.12
C HIS A 78 8.68 6.33 -3.99
N VAL A 79 8.00 7.47 -4.13
CA VAL A 79 7.86 8.45 -3.03
C VAL A 79 7.15 7.82 -1.83
N GLY A 80 6.09 7.04 -2.07
CA GLY A 80 5.40 6.26 -1.04
C GLY A 80 6.35 5.35 -0.28
N LEU A 81 7.16 4.55 -0.99
CA LEU A 81 8.17 3.67 -0.41
C LEU A 81 9.14 4.45 0.49
N ILE A 82 9.73 5.54 -0.02
CA ILE A 82 10.71 6.34 0.72
C ILE A 82 10.10 6.85 2.02
N ASN A 83 8.93 7.50 1.94
CA ASN A 83 8.27 8.07 3.12
C ASN A 83 7.88 7.00 4.14
N ALA A 84 7.40 5.84 3.67
CA ALA A 84 7.06 4.72 4.54
C ALA A 84 8.28 4.12 5.24
N ALA A 85 9.41 4.01 4.53
CA ALA A 85 10.66 3.55 5.10
C ALA A 85 11.15 4.51 6.20
N PHE A 86 11.18 5.82 5.94
CA PHE A 86 11.56 6.83 6.93
C PHE A 86 10.65 6.83 8.16
N ALA A 87 9.33 6.73 7.96
CA ALA A 87 8.39 6.68 9.07
C ALA A 87 8.56 5.43 9.95
N SER A 88 8.98 4.31 9.36
CA SER A 88 9.06 3.01 10.02
C SER A 88 10.47 2.66 10.53
N SER A 89 11.50 3.40 10.12
CA SER A 89 12.87 3.17 10.56
C SER A 89 13.06 3.55 12.03
N PRO A 90 13.95 2.83 12.75
CA PRO A 90 14.46 3.35 14.02
C PRO A 90 15.19 4.68 13.78
N THR A 91 15.14 5.55 14.78
CA THR A 91 15.92 6.79 14.80
C THR A 91 17.40 6.45 14.94
N TRP A 92 18.28 7.36 14.53
CA TRP A 92 19.72 7.18 14.68
C TRP A 92 20.16 6.88 16.12
N ILE A 93 19.46 7.44 17.11
CA ILE A 93 19.75 7.22 18.53
C ILE A 93 19.41 5.79 18.98
N GLU A 94 18.41 5.17 18.35
CA GLU A 94 18.00 3.79 18.69
C GLU A 94 18.94 2.73 18.10
N VAL A 95 19.81 3.09 17.15
CA VAL A 95 20.69 2.16 16.42
C VAL A 95 22.17 2.29 16.82
N LEU A 96 22.56 3.43 17.39
CA LEU A 96 23.91 3.69 17.93
C LEU A 96 24.03 3.18 19.38
#